data_AF-A0A100VMC9-F1
#
_entry.id   AF-A0A100VMC9-F1
#
_cell.length_a   1.000
_cell.length_b   1.000
_cell.length_c   1.000
_cell.angle_alpha   90.00
_cell.angle_beta   90.00
_cell.angle_gamma   90.00
#
_symmetry.space_group_name_H-M   'P 1'
#
loop_
_entity.id
_entity.type
_entity.pdbx_description
1 polymer ?
#
loop_
_entity_poly.entity_id
_entity_poly.type
_entity_poly.pdbx_seq_one_letter_code
_entity_poly.pdbx_strand_id
1 'polypeptide(L)'
;MKIKHTVIKNEDVEKHLNELERVQMLRLLNKVRVGRASEGKQAVNTYLIVNTDEVYATDVVQILKDNGHWGPTHDPNQTEFRFEGDTMELP
;
A
#
# COMPACT_ATOMS: atom_id res chain seq x y z
N MET A 1 -12.24 -0.04 -9.34
CA MET A 1 -11.47 0.63 -8.27
C MET A 1 -10.11 1.01 -8.84
N LYS A 2 -9.66 2.26 -8.71
CA LYS A 2 -8.25 2.62 -8.90
C LYS A 2 -7.67 3.10 -7.56
N ILE A 3 -7.69 2.19 -6.60
CA ILE A 3 -6.85 2.24 -5.41
C ILE A 3 -5.79 1.16 -5.64
N LYS A 4 -4.50 1.55 -5.64
CA LYS A 4 -3.39 0.66 -6.01
C LYS A 4 -3.02 -0.36 -4.94
N HIS A 5 -3.09 0.04 -3.67
CA HIS A 5 -2.85 -0.83 -2.52
C HIS A 5 -3.84 -0.48 -1.40
N THR A 6 -4.29 -1.49 -0.67
CA THR A 6 -5.15 -1.32 0.51
C THR A 6 -4.41 -1.87 1.72
N VAL A 7 -4.14 -1.02 2.69
CA VAL A 7 -3.57 -1.38 3.99
C VAL A 7 -4.61 -1.02 5.05
N ILE A 8 -4.93 -1.96 5.92
CA ILE A 8 -5.91 -1.78 7.00
C ILE A 8 -5.21 -2.20 8.29
N LYS A 9 -5.25 -1.35 9.33
CA LYS A 9 -4.75 -1.72 10.65
C LYS A 9 -5.70 -2.75 11.28
N ASN A 10 -5.14 -3.75 11.94
CA ASN A 10 -5.97 -4.73 12.67
C ASN A 10 -6.85 -4.06 13.73
N GLU A 11 -6.36 -3.01 14.40
CA GLU A 11 -7.15 -2.25 15.39
C GLU A 11 -8.42 -1.62 14.77
N ASP A 12 -8.33 -1.09 13.55
CA ASP A 12 -9.48 -0.54 12.85
C ASP A 12 -10.47 -1.64 12.46
N VAL A 13 -9.97 -2.82 12.07
CA VAL A 13 -10.80 -4.01 11.82
C VAL A 13 -11.56 -4.41 13.09
N GLU A 14 -10.87 -4.49 14.22
CA GLU A 14 -11.48 -4.90 15.49
C GLU A 14 -12.50 -3.88 16.01
N LYS A 15 -12.24 -2.59 15.78
CA LYS A 15 -13.08 -1.48 16.24
C LYS A 15 -14.32 -1.28 15.37
N HIS A 16 -14.19 -1.46 14.05
CA HIS A 16 -15.23 -1.06 13.10
C HIS A 16 -16.01 -2.23 12.50
N LEU A 17 -15.48 -3.45 12.52
CA LEU A 17 -16.20 -4.62 12.01
C LEU A 17 -16.80 -5.46 13.14
N ASN A 18 -18.01 -5.96 12.91
CA ASN A 18 -18.59 -6.98 13.76
C ASN A 18 -17.98 -8.37 13.47
N GLU A 19 -18.33 -9.36 14.29
CA GLU A 19 -17.78 -10.72 14.16
C GLU A 19 -18.03 -11.34 12.78
N LEU A 20 -19.25 -11.20 12.24
CA LEU A 20 -19.59 -11.76 10.94
C LEU A 20 -18.77 -11.11 9.82
N GLU A 21 -18.59 -9.78 9.88
CA GLU A 21 -17.78 -9.03 8.92
C GLU A 21 -16.30 -9.43 8.98
N ARG A 22 -15.75 -9.64 10.18
CA ARG A 22 -14.37 -10.15 10.37
C ARG A 22 -14.18 -11.53 9.74
N VAL A 23 -15.14 -12.43 9.94
CA VAL A 23 -15.13 -13.77 9.32
C VAL A 23 -15.23 -13.67 7.79
N GLN A 24 -16.09 -12.79 7.26
CA GLN A 24 -16.19 -12.58 5.82
C GLN A 24 -14.91 -11.99 5.23
N MET A 25 -14.29 -11.03 5.92
CA MET A 25 -13.00 -10.47 5.51
C MET A 25 -11.93 -11.55 5.43
N LEU A 26 -11.81 -12.40 6.46
CA LEU A 26 -10.86 -13.51 6.47
C LEU A 26 -11.12 -14.50 5.31
N ARG A 27 -12.39 -14.82 5.05
CA ARG A 27 -12.79 -15.67 3.92
C ARG A 27 -12.34 -15.09 2.57
N LEU A 28 -12.56 -13.79 2.35
CA LEU A 28 -12.18 -13.11 1.11
C LEU A 28 -10.66 -13.05 0.95
N LEU A 29 -9.92 -12.73 2.01
CA LEU A 29 -8.45 -12.74 2.00
C LEU A 29 -7.91 -14.13 1.66
N ASN A 30 -8.47 -15.20 2.25
CA ASN A 30 -8.09 -16.57 1.94
C ASN A 30 -8.37 -16.95 0.49
N LYS A 31 -9.50 -16.52 -0.08
CA LYS A 31 -9.80 -16.74 -1.51
C LYS A 31 -8.73 -16.13 -2.42
N VAL A 32 -8.26 -14.92 -2.11
CA VAL A 32 -7.17 -14.26 -2.85
C VAL A 32 -5.86 -15.03 -2.70
N ARG A 33 -5.52 -15.48 -1.48
CA ARG A 33 -4.31 -16.28 -1.22
C ARG A 33 -4.28 -17.57 -2.05
N VAL A 34 -5.40 -18.29 -2.09
CA VAL A 34 -5.53 -19.52 -2.89
C VAL A 34 -5.40 -19.22 -4.38
N GLY A 35 -6.03 -18.16 -4.88
CA GLY A 35 -5.89 -17.71 -6.26
C GLY A 35 -4.43 -17.44 -6.63
N ARG A 36 -3.73 -16.64 -5.82
CA ARG A 36 -2.29 -16.36 -6.02
C ARG A 36 -1.44 -17.64 -6.03
N ALA A 37 -1.69 -18.56 -5.11
CA ALA A 37 -0.97 -19.83 -5.06
C ALA A 37 -1.19 -20.67 -6.32
N SER A 38 -2.41 -20.70 -6.85
CA SER A 38 -2.74 -21.40 -8.10
C SER A 38 -2.07 -20.80 -9.33
N GLU A 39 -1.71 -19.51 -9.27
CA GLU A 39 -0.93 -18.79 -10.29
C GLU A 39 0.59 -18.95 -10.10
N GLY A 40 1.05 -19.76 -9.14
CA GLY A 40 2.47 -19.93 -8.82
C GLY A 40 3.11 -18.72 -8.11
N LYS A 41 2.30 -17.78 -7.62
CA LYS A 41 2.76 -16.59 -6.89
C LYS A 41 2.82 -16.86 -5.39
N GLN A 42 3.62 -16.07 -4.67
CA GLN A 42 3.62 -16.11 -3.20
C GLN A 42 2.21 -15.81 -2.67
N ALA A 43 1.65 -16.74 -1.90
CA ALA A 43 0.26 -16.70 -1.45
C ALA A 43 -0.02 -15.51 -0.52
N VAL A 44 0.95 -15.15 0.33
CA VAL A 44 0.89 -14.01 1.25
C VAL A 44 1.99 -13.02 0.88
N ASN A 45 1.60 -11.82 0.46
CA ASN A 45 2.55 -10.72 0.37
C ASN A 45 2.80 -10.17 1.78
N THR A 46 4.07 -10.09 2.15
CA THR A 46 4.48 -9.41 3.37
C THR A 46 4.96 -8.01 2.99
N TYR A 47 4.44 -6.99 3.64
CA TYR A 47 4.84 -5.60 3.42
C TYR A 47 5.51 -5.07 4.69
N LEU A 48 6.59 -4.32 4.51
CA LEU A 48 7.18 -3.52 5.58
C LEU A 48 6.49 -2.16 5.61
N ILE A 49 5.88 -1.82 6.74
CA ILE A 49 5.31 -0.49 6.98
C ILE A 49 6.32 0.29 7.81
N VAL A 50 6.68 1.48 7.33
CA VAL A 50 7.69 2.34 7.95
C VAL A 50 6.98 3.59 8.45
N ASN A 51 7.04 3.86 9.76
CA ASN A 51 6.62 5.14 10.30
C ASN A 51 7.65 6.20 9.90
N THR A 52 7.22 7.24 9.20
CA THR A 52 8.11 8.30 8.68
C THR A 52 8.50 9.33 9.74
N ASP A 53 7.82 9.37 10.87
CA ASP A 53 8.10 10.30 11.96
C ASP A 53 9.28 9.85 12.84
N GLU A 54 9.74 8.61 12.66
CA GLU A 54 10.81 8.00 13.45
C GLU A 54 12.19 8.28 12.86
N VAL A 55 13.21 8.38 13.72
CA VAL A 55 14.60 8.71 13.31
C VAL A 55 15.20 7.71 12.32
N TYR A 56 14.76 6.45 12.33
CA TYR A 56 15.23 5.41 11.41
C TYR A 56 14.63 5.55 10.00
N ALA A 57 13.59 6.37 9.81
CA ALA A 57 12.89 6.47 8.53
C ALA A 57 13.82 6.95 7.41
N THR A 58 14.74 7.85 7.73
CA THR A 58 15.71 8.40 6.76
C THR A 58 16.63 7.30 6.21
N ASP A 59 17.05 6.37 7.05
CA ASP A 59 17.90 5.24 6.65
C ASP A 59 17.16 4.28 5.71
N VAL A 60 15.89 3.99 6.03
CA VAL A 60 15.06 3.13 5.17
C VAL A 60 14.83 3.78 3.82
N VAL A 61 14.55 5.08 3.78
CA VAL A 61 14.42 5.84 2.53
C VAL A 61 15.72 5.77 1.70
N GLN A 62 16.88 5.88 2.34
CA GLN A 62 18.16 5.80 1.64
C GLN A 62 18.37 4.42 1.00
N ILE A 63 18.09 3.33 1.74
CA ILE A 63 18.15 1.97 1.20
C ILE A 63 17.24 1.82 -0.02
N LEU A 64 16.02 2.37 0.02
CA LEU A 64 15.08 2.29 -1.09
C LEU A 64 15.56 3.10 -2.31
N LYS A 65 16.18 4.28 -2.11
CA LYS A 65 16.80 5.07 -3.17
C LYS A 65 17.94 4.33 -3.84
N ASP A 66 18.83 3.73 -3.05
CA ASP A 66 20.00 3.00 -3.56
C ASP A 66 19.61 1.79 -4.42
N ASN A 67 18.42 1.24 -4.21
CA ASN A 67 17.86 0.13 -5.00
C ASN A 67 16.91 0.58 -6.13
N GLY A 68 16.77 1.90 -6.38
CA GLY A 68 15.87 2.41 -7.42
C GLY A 68 14.38 2.20 -7.14
N HIS A 69 14.02 2.00 -5.86
CA HIS A 69 12.66 1.77 -5.39
C HIS A 69 12.04 2.99 -4.70
N TRP A 70 12.71 4.14 -4.75
CA TRP A 70 12.24 5.40 -4.16
C TRP A 70 12.45 6.57 -5.11
N GLY A 71 11.43 7.44 -5.23
CA GLY A 71 11.41 8.59 -6.14
C GLY A 71 10.05 8.75 -6.82
N PRO A 72 9.85 9.79 -7.64
CA PRO A 72 8.62 9.98 -8.38
C PRO A 72 8.45 8.84 -9.38
N THR A 73 7.56 7.90 -9.07
CA THR A 73 7.09 6.91 -10.04
C THR A 73 6.05 7.58 -10.91
N HIS A 74 6.35 7.73 -12.20
CA HIS A 74 5.32 8.15 -13.16
C HIS A 74 4.26 7.06 -13.21
N ASP A 75 3.08 7.34 -12.62
CA ASP A 75 1.92 6.49 -12.81
C ASP A 75 1.00 7.17 -13.81
N PRO A 76 0.85 6.63 -15.03
CA PRO A 76 -0.04 7.20 -16.04
C PRO A 76 -1.52 7.19 -15.60
N ASN A 77 -1.82 6.58 -14.46
CA ASN A 77 -3.15 6.50 -13.86
C ASN A 77 -3.31 7.31 -12.57
N GLN A 78 -2.27 7.98 -12.10
CA GLN A 78 -2.32 8.87 -10.94
C GLN A 78 -2.25 10.30 -11.43
N THR A 79 -3.16 11.12 -10.92
CA THR A 79 -3.14 12.55 -11.17
C THR A 79 -1.90 13.14 -10.50
N GLU A 80 -0.93 13.57 -11.30
CA GLU A 80 0.27 14.27 -10.83
C GLU A 80 0.00 15.77 -10.78
N PHE A 81 0.39 16.42 -9.69
CA PHE A 81 0.39 17.88 -9.60
C PHE A 81 1.40 18.43 -10.60
N ARG A 82 0.98 19.41 -11.40
CA ARG A 82 1.90 20.15 -12.26
C ARG A 82 2.26 21.46 -11.58
N PHE A 83 3.55 21.77 -11.57
CA PHE A 83 4.04 23.06 -11.11
C PHE A 83 4.49 23.84 -12.35
N GLU A 84 3.81 24.95 -12.66
CA GLU A 84 4.29 25.96 -13.61
C GLU A 84 4.75 27.20 -12.82
N GLY A 85 6.07 27.36 -12.69
CA GLY A 85 6.65 28.39 -11.84
C GLY A 85 6.28 28.19 -10.36
N ASP A 86 5.75 29.23 -9.72
CA ASP A 86 5.28 29.20 -8.32
C ASP A 86 3.82 28.76 -8.17
N THR A 87 3.17 28.38 -9.28
CA THR A 87 1.74 28.02 -9.28
C THR A 87 1.59 26.51 -9.34
N MET A 88 0.88 25.96 -8.34
CA MET A 88 0.51 24.55 -8.31
C MET A 88 -0.83 24.38 -9.03
N GLU A 89 -0.79 23.74 -10.20
CA GLU A 89 -2.01 23.41 -10.94
C GLU A 89 -2.53 22.04 -10.49
N LEU A 90 -3.71 22.09 -9.90
CA LEU A 90 -4.60 20.94 -9.75
C LEU A 90 -5.32 20.75 -11.10
N PRO A 91 -5.53 19.52 -11.57
CA PRO A 91 -6.51 19.28 -12.63
C PRO A 91 -7.95 19.44 -12.15
#